data_AF-A0A8K1FH85-F1
#
_entry.id   AF-A0A8K1FH85-F1
#
_cell.length_a   1.000
_cell.length_b   1.000
_cell.length_c   1.000
_cell.angle_alpha   90.00
_cell.angle_beta   90.00
_cell.angle_gamma   90.00
#
_symmetry.space_group_name_H-M   'P 1'
#
loop_
_entity.id
_entity.type
_entity.pdbx_description
1 polymer ?
#
loop_
_entity_poly.entity_id
_entity_poly.type
_entity_poly.pdbx_seq_one_letter_code
_entity_poly.pdbx_strand_id
1 'polypeptide(L)'
;MTHEQNVVRLYRRILKLAQQYPSVKRDAIIQDIKLEFHENKALTDPRMIEDKVQSARQGIRELGMYANLKPAAGAWTVDVGRDAAQGPPSTSSTKVVGDKS
;
A
#
# COMPACT_ATOMS: atom_id res chain seq x y z
N MET A 1 25.35 9.19 -3.51
CA MET A 1 24.76 7.98 -2.89
C MET A 1 24.90 6.84 -3.87
N THR A 2 25.43 5.70 -3.46
CA THR A 2 25.55 4.53 -4.33
C THR A 2 24.20 3.84 -4.50
N HIS A 3 24.01 3.11 -5.60
CA HIS A 3 22.75 2.44 -5.93
C HIS A 3 22.31 1.46 -4.83
N GLU A 4 23.25 0.74 -4.24
CA GLU A 4 23.06 -0.20 -3.13
C GLU A 4 22.48 0.47 -1.87
N GLN A 5 22.96 1.68 -1.54
CA GLN A 5 22.44 2.44 -0.39
C GLN A 5 20.97 2.82 -0.58
N ASN A 6 20.52 3.01 -1.83
CA ASN A 6 19.13 3.31 -2.15
C ASN A 6 18.24 2.06 -1.97
N VAL A 7 18.69 0.90 -2.46
CA VAL A 7 17.98 -0.38 -2.32
C VAL A 7 17.80 -0.76 -0.85
N VAL A 8 18.83 -0.60 -0.01
CA VAL A 8 18.72 -0.87 1.44
C VAL A 8 17.70 0.04 2.13
N ARG A 9 17.61 1.30 1.72
CA ARG A 9 16.60 2.24 2.26
C ARG A 9 15.19 1.85 1.84
N LEU A 10 15.00 1.45 0.58
CA LEU A 10 13.72 0.94 0.07
C LEU A 10 13.28 -0.31 0.85
N TYR A 11 14.18 -1.28 1.00
CA TYR A 11 13.93 -2.51 1.77
C TYR A 11 13.46 -2.21 3.21
N ARG A 12 14.18 -1.34 3.93
CA ARG A 12 13.78 -0.96 5.30
C ARG A 12 12.43 -0.25 5.32
N ARG A 13 12.15 0.60 4.33
CA ARG A 13 10.90 1.35 4.26
C ARG A 13 9.70 0.45 4.01
N ILE A 14 9.79 -0.46 3.03
CA ILE A 14 8.69 -1.36 2.69
C ILE A 14 8.41 -2.34 3.85
N LEU A 15 9.45 -2.85 4.53
CA LEU A 15 9.26 -3.69 5.72
C LEU A 15 8.55 -2.95 6.85
N LYS A 16 8.92 -1.69 7.10
CA LYS A 16 8.27 -0.88 8.14
C LYS A 16 6.78 -0.68 7.84
N LEU A 17 6.41 -0.45 6.58
CA LEU A 17 5.02 -0.31 6.18
C LEU A 17 4.27 -1.64 6.25
N ALA A 18 4.89 -2.74 5.79
CA ALA A 18 4.31 -4.07 5.88
C ALA A 18 4.03 -4.47 7.33
N GLN A 19 4.91 -4.13 8.28
CA GLN A 19 4.68 -4.35 9.72
C GLN A 19 3.42 -3.66 10.28
N GLN A 20 3.02 -2.53 9.68
CA GLN A 20 1.85 -1.76 10.08
C GLN A 20 0.58 -2.18 9.34
N TYR A 21 0.67 -3.14 8.42
CA TYR A 21 -0.43 -3.52 7.56
C TYR A 21 -1.50 -4.30 8.35
N PRO A 22 -2.76 -3.82 8.41
CA PRO A 22 -3.82 -4.42 9.21
C PRO A 22 -4.44 -5.63 8.51
N SER A 23 -3.64 -6.69 8.29
CA SER A 23 -4.07 -7.93 7.63
C SER A 23 -3.55 -9.16 8.36
N VAL A 24 -4.36 -10.23 8.40
CA VAL A 24 -3.92 -11.56 8.88
C VAL A 24 -2.80 -12.14 8.02
N LYS A 25 -2.67 -11.69 6.76
CA LYS A 25 -1.60 -12.10 5.83
C LYS A 25 -0.32 -11.29 5.99
N ARG A 26 -0.26 -10.33 6.93
CA ARG A 26 0.88 -9.43 7.14
C ARG A 26 2.21 -10.18 7.22
N ASP A 27 2.26 -11.25 8.00
CA ASP A 27 3.52 -11.96 8.24
C ASP A 27 3.99 -12.69 6.97
N ALA A 28 3.06 -13.23 6.18
CA ALA A 28 3.36 -13.80 4.86
C ALA A 28 3.92 -12.73 3.91
N ILE A 29 3.27 -11.56 3.83
CA ILE A 29 3.73 -10.42 3.01
C ILE A 29 5.16 -10.00 3.40
N ILE A 30 5.45 -9.95 4.71
CA ILE A 30 6.81 -9.63 5.20
C ILE A 30 7.83 -10.68 4.76
N GLN A 31 7.48 -11.97 4.81
CA GLN A 31 8.37 -13.04 4.36
C GLN A 31 8.61 -12.98 2.87
N ASP A 32 7.57 -12.76 2.06
CA ASP A 32 7.68 -12.66 0.61
C ASP A 32 8.59 -11.48 0.20
N ILE A 33 8.43 -10.32 0.84
CA ILE A 33 9.30 -9.16 0.63
C ILE A 33 10.77 -9.51 0.97
N LYS A 34 11.01 -10.21 2.09
CA LYS A 34 12.38 -10.61 2.47
C LYS A 34 12.98 -11.57 1.46
N LEU A 35 12.19 -12.55 1.01
CA LEU A 35 12.60 -13.55 0.03
C LEU A 35 12.96 -12.88 -1.29
N GLU A 36 12.10 -12.01 -1.82
CA GLU A 36 12.34 -11.35 -3.11
C GLU A 36 13.62 -10.49 -3.07
N PHE A 37 13.84 -9.72 -2.00
CA PHE A 37 15.08 -8.94 -1.86
C PHE A 37 16.33 -9.82 -1.68
N HIS A 38 16.18 -10.99 -1.07
CA HIS A 38 17.28 -11.94 -0.91
C HIS A 38 17.66 -12.59 -2.25
N GLU A 39 16.67 -13.08 -3.00
CA GLU A 39 16.86 -13.72 -4.31
C GLU A 39 17.48 -12.77 -5.33
N ASN A 40 17.11 -11.49 -5.29
CA ASN A 40 17.64 -10.48 -6.21
C ASN A 40 18.94 -9.82 -5.72
N LYS A 41 19.54 -10.28 -4.61
CA LYS A 41 20.77 -9.66 -4.05
C LYS A 41 21.96 -9.70 -5.01
N ALA A 42 22.05 -10.72 -5.85
CA ALA A 42 23.13 -10.91 -6.83
C ALA A 42 22.79 -10.35 -8.22
N LEU A 43 21.67 -9.63 -8.37
CA LEU A 43 21.26 -9.05 -9.64
C LEU A 43 22.24 -7.94 -10.04
N THR A 44 22.82 -8.06 -11.23
CA THR A 44 23.83 -7.12 -11.76
C THR A 44 23.36 -6.36 -13.00
N ASP A 45 22.29 -6.82 -13.65
CA ASP A 45 21.71 -6.13 -14.81
C ASP A 45 21.02 -4.83 -14.38
N PRO A 46 21.52 -3.65 -14.82
CA PRO A 46 20.94 -2.36 -14.44
C PRO A 46 19.46 -2.21 -14.76
N ARG A 47 18.97 -2.80 -15.87
CA ARG A 47 17.56 -2.69 -16.28
C ARG A 47 16.66 -3.45 -15.33
N MET A 48 17.04 -4.69 -15.02
CA MET A 48 16.31 -5.54 -14.09
C MET A 48 16.30 -4.95 -12.68
N ILE A 49 17.40 -4.32 -12.25
CA ILE A 49 17.43 -3.66 -10.95
C ILE A 49 16.48 -2.46 -10.93
N GLU A 50 16.46 -1.63 -11.98
CA GLU A 50 15.53 -0.50 -12.06
C GLU A 50 14.07 -0.98 -12.01
N ASP A 51 13.72 -2.03 -12.76
CA ASP A 51 12.37 -2.61 -12.75
C ASP A 51 11.98 -3.09 -11.34
N LYS A 52 12.87 -3.79 -10.63
CA LYS A 52 12.65 -4.22 -9.25
C LYS A 52 12.54 -3.04 -8.29
N VAL A 53 13.33 -1.99 -8.48
CA VAL A 53 13.23 -0.75 -7.70
C VAL A 53 11.89 -0.06 -7.93
N GLN A 54 11.39 0.00 -9.17
CA GLN A 54 10.08 0.57 -9.47
C GLN A 54 8.94 -0.26 -8.85
N SER A 55 9.03 -1.59 -8.91
CA SER A 55 8.10 -2.49 -8.21
C SER A 55 8.07 -2.23 -6.69
N ALA A 56 9.24 -2.16 -6.05
CA ALA A 56 9.33 -1.87 -4.62
C ALA A 56 8.76 -0.49 -4.25
N ARG A 57 8.94 0.52 -5.10
CA ARG A 57 8.34 1.86 -4.93
C ARG A 57 6.82 1.82 -5.03
N GLN A 58 6.27 1.01 -5.93
CA GLN A 58 4.83 0.79 -6.03
C GLN A 58 4.28 0.11 -4.77
N GLY A 59 4.93 -0.96 -4.31
CA GLY A 59 4.53 -1.63 -3.06
C GLY A 59 4.57 -0.71 -1.83
N ILE A 60 5.53 0.21 -1.76
CA ILE A 60 5.56 1.27 -0.72
C ILE A 60 4.34 2.18 -0.79
N ARG A 61 3.90 2.58 -1.99
CA ARG A 61 2.70 3.43 -2.15
C ARG A 61 1.47 2.68 -1.67
N GLU A 62 1.28 1.45 -2.13
CA GLU A 62 0.13 0.61 -1.80
C GLU A 62 0.05 0.33 -0.29
N LEU A 63 1.12 -0.19 0.32
CA LEU A 63 1.15 -0.43 1.77
C LEU A 63 1.00 0.87 2.57
N GLY A 64 1.54 1.98 2.05
CA GLY A 64 1.41 3.31 2.64
C GLY A 64 -0.03 3.81 2.74
N MET A 65 -0.90 3.44 1.79
CA MET A 65 -2.32 3.80 1.84
C MET A 65 -3.00 3.26 3.11
N TYR A 66 -2.59 2.07 3.55
CA TYR A 66 -3.20 1.39 4.69
C TYR A 66 -2.48 1.68 6.02
N ALA A 67 -1.18 1.92 6.00
CA ALA A 67 -0.39 2.19 7.20
C ALA A 67 -0.71 3.54 7.87
N ASN A 68 -1.22 4.52 7.11
CA ASN A 68 -1.63 5.83 7.64
C ASN A 68 -3.08 5.86 8.17
N LEU A 69 -3.82 4.74 8.10
CA LEU A 69 -5.16 4.64 8.64
C LEU A 69 -5.09 4.45 10.15
N LYS A 70 -5.05 5.57 10.90
CA LYS A 70 -5.26 5.53 12.35
C LYS A 70 -6.63 4.91 12.63
N PRO A 71 -6.77 4.01 13.62
CA PRO A 71 -8.06 3.40 13.98
C PRO A 71 -8.98 4.35 14.77
N ALA A 72 -8.96 5.65 14.47
CA ALA A 72 -9.82 6.63 15.11
C ALA A 72 -10.68 7.32 14.05
N ALA A 73 -11.99 7.13 14.19
CA ALA A 73 -13.10 7.77 13.46
C ALA A 73 -13.41 7.24 12.04
N GLY A 74 -14.27 6.23 12.00
CA GLY A 74 -15.58 6.35 11.34
C GLY A 74 -15.67 6.13 9.82
N ALA A 75 -16.44 5.10 9.46
CA ALA A 75 -17.04 4.83 8.14
C ALA A 75 -16.10 4.54 6.96
N TRP A 76 -15.82 3.25 6.75
CA TRP A 76 -15.16 2.73 5.55
C TRP A 76 -16.18 2.13 4.59
N THR A 77 -16.53 2.87 3.54
CA THR A 77 -17.04 2.29 2.28
C THR A 77 -15.89 2.34 1.29
N VAL A 78 -15.47 1.19 0.78
CA VAL A 78 -14.43 1.09 -0.25
C VAL A 78 -15.11 0.76 -1.57
N ASP A 79 -15.33 1.77 -2.42
CA ASP A 79 -15.66 1.56 -3.82
C ASP A 79 -14.38 1.21 -4.58
N VAL A 80 -14.16 -0.09 -4.82
CA VAL A 80 -13.13 -0.55 -5.74
C VAL A 80 -13.72 -0.57 -7.14
N GLY A 81 -13.39 0.47 -7.91
CA GLY A 81 -13.37 0.42 -9.36
C GLY A 81 -14.29 1.40 -10.07
N ARG A 82 -13.72 2.50 -10.57
CA ARG A 82 -13.65 2.78 -12.01
C ARG A 82 -13.00 4.14 -12.28
N ASP A 83 -12.25 4.16 -13.37
CA ASP A 83 -11.65 5.32 -14.01
C ASP A 83 -12.58 6.53 -14.19
N ALA A 84 -11.92 7.70 -14.15
CA ALA A 84 -12.18 8.93 -14.90
C ALA A 84 -13.42 9.82 -14.59
N ALA A 85 -13.11 11.12 -14.51
CA ALA A 85 -13.93 12.30 -14.80
C ALA A 85 -14.82 12.92 -13.69
N GLN A 86 -14.33 14.06 -13.18
CA GLN A 86 -15.02 15.35 -12.91
C GLN A 86 -16.41 15.39 -12.21
N GLY A 87 -16.45 16.08 -11.07
CA GLY A 87 -17.65 16.79 -10.56
C GLY A 87 -17.63 17.03 -9.04
N PRO A 88 -17.92 18.25 -8.52
CA PRO A 88 -17.84 18.58 -7.10
C PRO A 88 -19.03 18.02 -6.28
N PRO A 89 -18.91 17.93 -4.94
CA PRO A 89 -19.84 17.18 -4.11
C PRO A 89 -21.12 17.97 -3.82
N SER A 90 -22.28 17.37 -4.08
CA SER A 90 -23.57 17.86 -3.57
C SER A 90 -23.91 17.09 -2.30
N THR A 91 -23.98 17.81 -1.18
CA THR A 91 -24.41 17.33 0.14
C THR A 91 -25.93 17.21 0.20
N SER A 92 -26.45 16.04 0.53
CA SER A 92 -27.86 15.91 0.94
C SER A 92 -28.04 14.85 2.02
N SER A 93 -28.12 15.34 3.27
CA SER A 93 -28.68 14.66 4.45
C SER A 93 -30.20 14.50 4.32
N THR A 94 -30.76 13.31 4.63
CA THR A 94 -32.12 13.11 5.23
C THR A 94 -32.26 11.63 5.65
N LYS A 95 -32.24 11.28 6.95
CA LYS A 95 -33.34 11.15 7.94
C LYS A 95 -34.26 9.92 7.74
N VAL A 96 -34.13 8.95 8.64
CA VAL A 96 -34.97 7.74 8.80
C VAL A 96 -36.31 8.11 9.44
N VAL A 97 -37.42 7.61 8.89
CA VAL A 97 -38.70 7.49 9.61
C VAL A 97 -39.17 6.05 9.46
N GLY A 98 -39.39 5.37 10.58
CA GLY A 98 -40.05 4.07 10.60
C GLY A 98 -41.55 4.24 10.46
N ASP A 99 -42.22 3.19 9.99
CA ASP A 99 -43.56 2.87 10.47
C ASP A 99 -43.83 1.36 10.33
N LYS A 100 -44.69 0.90 11.21
CA LYS A 100 -45.00 -0.47 11.60
C LYS A 100 -46.44 -0.77 11.17
N SER A 101 -46.70 -1.90 10.52
CA SER A 101 -47.92 -2.72 10.66
C SER A 101 -47.86 -3.94 9.75
#